data_AF-A0A183AUW6-F1
#
_entry.id   AF-A0A183AUW6-F1
#
_cell.length_a   1.000
_cell.length_b   1.000
_cell.length_c   1.000
_cell.angle_alpha   90.00
_cell.angle_beta   90.00
_cell.angle_gamma   90.00
#
_symmetry.space_group_name_H-M   'P 1'
#
loop_
_entity.id
_entity.type
_entity.pdbx_description
1 polymer ?
#
loop_
_entity_poly.entity_id
_entity_poly.type
_entity_poly.pdbx_seq_one_letter_code
_entity_poly.pdbx_strand_id
1 'polypeptide(L)'
;MERIFKAIGRSSAVPLPFSPSFPPKILDAEQTEQLEKRAEKVRLRQMHSDEMRAAHQAIEEVKLIQKEQDDWNNWLTLVKTQEYQCAQARALPMRHYLMKYVMPELTKALLDCSTLRPDDPIDFISIRVLAALLLCSQSLLDLPKTHGCRQGVVSRSG
;
A
#
# COMPACT_ATOMS: atom_id res chain seq x y z
N MET A 1 16.67 -11.05 -87.99
CA MET A 1 16.03 -12.17 -87.26
C MET A 1 14.53 -11.96 -87.03
N GLU A 2 14.01 -10.73 -86.98
CA GLU A 2 12.57 -10.43 -86.73
C GLU A 2 11.57 -10.89 -87.81
N ARG A 3 12.03 -11.15 -89.05
CA ARG A 3 11.14 -11.60 -90.12
C ARG A 3 10.67 -13.05 -89.95
N ILE A 4 11.43 -13.88 -89.22
CA ILE A 4 11.12 -15.30 -89.03
C ILE A 4 9.93 -15.47 -88.08
N PHE A 5 9.87 -14.69 -87.00
CA PHE A 5 8.79 -14.74 -86.00
C PHE A 5 7.43 -14.21 -86.49
N LYS A 6 7.40 -13.53 -87.65
CA LYS A 6 6.16 -12.97 -88.22
C LYS A 6 5.45 -13.96 -89.17
N ALA A 7 6.19 -14.88 -89.78
CA ALA A 7 5.63 -15.93 -90.64
C ALA A 7 5.13 -17.14 -89.84
N ILE A 8 5.76 -17.40 -88.68
CA ILE A 8 5.38 -18.46 -87.76
C ILE A 8 4.52 -17.79 -86.67
N GLY A 9 3.20 -17.71 -86.89
CA GLY A 9 2.28 -17.11 -85.91
C GLY A 9 2.58 -17.63 -84.49
N ARG A 10 2.45 -16.75 -83.47
CA ARG A 10 2.68 -17.08 -82.05
C ARG A 10 2.07 -18.45 -81.75
N SER A 11 2.91 -19.47 -81.57
CA SER A 11 2.44 -20.78 -81.14
C SER A 11 1.93 -20.60 -79.71
N SER A 12 0.63 -20.40 -79.55
CA SER A 12 -0.03 -20.55 -78.27
C SER A 12 0.03 -22.05 -77.95
N ALA A 13 1.04 -22.44 -77.17
CA ALA A 13 1.07 -23.77 -76.60
C ALA A 13 -0.16 -23.89 -75.71
N VAL A 14 -1.05 -24.82 -76.03
CA VAL A 14 -2.15 -25.21 -75.14
C VAL A 14 -1.51 -25.67 -73.84
N PRO A 15 -1.87 -25.12 -72.67
CA PRO A 15 -1.37 -25.61 -71.40
C PRO A 15 -1.75 -27.09 -71.29
N LEU A 16 -0.75 -27.97 -71.29
CA LEU A 16 -0.98 -29.38 -71.05
C LEU A 16 -1.53 -29.54 -69.61
N PRO A 17 -2.54 -30.38 -69.38
CA PRO A 17 -2.97 -30.70 -68.03
C PRO A 17 -1.77 -31.25 -67.27
N PHE A 18 -1.42 -30.60 -66.16
CA PHE A 18 -0.23 -30.87 -65.38
C PHE A 18 -0.26 -32.33 -64.90
N SER A 19 0.48 -33.23 -65.57
CA SER A 19 0.79 -34.54 -65.01
C SER A 19 1.94 -34.36 -64.03
N PRO A 20 1.81 -34.71 -62.75
CA PRO A 20 2.96 -34.72 -61.84
C PRO A 20 3.92 -35.82 -62.31
N SER A 21 4.92 -35.46 -63.12
CA SER A 21 5.94 -36.38 -63.64
C SER A 21 6.97 -36.78 -62.59
N PHE A 22 6.79 -36.35 -61.34
CA PHE A 22 7.62 -36.76 -60.21
C PHE A 22 6.74 -37.54 -59.23
N PRO A 23 7.04 -38.83 -58.98
CA PRO A 23 6.46 -39.49 -57.82
C PRO A 23 6.87 -38.67 -56.59
N PRO A 24 5.95 -38.44 -55.63
CA PRO A 24 6.35 -37.87 -54.36
C PRO A 24 7.49 -38.74 -53.82
N LYS A 25 8.65 -38.13 -53.50
CA LYS A 25 9.74 -38.86 -52.85
C LYS A 25 9.14 -39.51 -51.61
N ILE A 26 9.02 -40.83 -51.63
CA ILE A 26 8.70 -41.64 -50.47
C ILE A 26 9.91 -41.42 -49.56
N LEU A 27 9.81 -40.49 -48.61
CA LEU A 27 10.77 -40.46 -47.51
C LEU A 27 10.61 -41.80 -46.79
N ASP A 28 11.73 -42.47 -46.53
CA ASP A 28 11.73 -43.72 -45.78
C ASP A 28 10.99 -43.52 -44.45
N ALA A 29 10.09 -44.44 -44.10
CA ALA A 29 9.24 -44.33 -42.91
C ALA A 29 10.04 -44.06 -41.62
N GLU A 30 11.29 -44.52 -41.58
CA GLU A 30 12.24 -44.30 -40.49
C GLU A 30 12.70 -42.84 -40.38
N GLN A 31 12.90 -42.12 -41.50
CA GLN A 31 13.32 -40.72 -41.50
C GLN A 31 12.19 -39.78 -41.07
N THR A 32 10.95 -40.09 -41.47
CA THR A 32 9.76 -39.33 -41.03
C THR A 32 9.52 -39.51 -39.54
N GLU A 33 9.61 -40.74 -39.01
CA GLU A 33 9.44 -41.00 -37.58
C GLU A 33 10.54 -40.32 -36.74
N GLN A 34 11.78 -40.27 -37.25
CA GLN A 34 12.88 -39.62 -36.54
C GLN A 34 12.76 -38.09 -36.53
N LEU A 35 12.22 -37.49 -37.60
CA LEU A 35 11.90 -36.06 -37.65
C LEU A 35 10.75 -35.71 -36.70
N GLU A 36 9.70 -36.54 -36.64
CA GLU A 36 8.58 -36.38 -35.71
C GLU A 36 9.04 -36.46 -34.24
N LYS A 37 9.87 -37.44 -33.89
CA LYS A 37 10.46 -37.55 -32.53
C LYS A 37 11.31 -36.33 -32.16
N ARG A 38 12.03 -35.74 -33.13
CA ARG A 38 12.82 -34.52 -32.90
C ARG A 38 11.91 -33.30 -32.73
N ALA A 39 10.88 -33.17 -33.56
CA ALA A 39 9.89 -32.11 -33.45
C ALA A 39 9.15 -32.16 -32.10
N GLU A 40 8.77 -33.37 -31.66
CA GLU A 40 8.10 -33.59 -30.37
C GLU A 40 9.00 -33.21 -29.18
N LYS A 41 10.28 -33.62 -29.21
CA LYS A 41 11.25 -33.20 -28.19
C LYS A 41 11.46 -31.69 -28.15
N VAL A 42 11.42 -31.00 -29.29
CA VAL A 42 11.52 -29.54 -29.34
C VAL A 42 10.26 -28.90 -28.76
N ARG A 43 9.06 -29.41 -29.09
CA ARG A 43 7.79 -28.94 -28.50
C ARG A 43 7.78 -29.11 -26.99
N LEU A 44 8.16 -30.29 -26.48
CA LEU A 44 8.25 -30.56 -25.04
C LEU A 44 9.22 -29.59 -24.33
N ARG A 45 10.38 -29.31 -24.94
CA ARG A 45 11.35 -28.33 -24.39
C ARG A 45 10.82 -26.91 -24.39
N GLN A 46 10.09 -26.52 -25.44
CA GLN A 46 9.45 -25.20 -25.53
C GLN A 46 8.35 -25.08 -24.46
N MET A 47 7.45 -26.05 -24.36
CA MET A 47 6.40 -26.10 -23.34
C MET A 47 6.98 -25.98 -21.93
N HIS A 48 7.98 -26.79 -21.59
CA HIS A 48 8.63 -26.71 -20.29
C HIS A 48 9.32 -25.34 -20.06
N SER A 49 9.94 -24.76 -21.09
CA SER A 49 10.55 -23.43 -20.99
C SER A 49 9.52 -22.32 -20.79
N ASP A 50 8.36 -22.43 -21.43
CA ASP A 50 7.27 -21.47 -21.33
C ASP A 50 6.54 -21.60 -19.97
N GLU A 51 6.34 -22.82 -19.48
CA GLU A 51 5.82 -23.09 -18.14
C GLU A 51 6.73 -22.50 -17.06
N MET A 52 8.05 -22.69 -17.15
CA MET A 52 8.99 -22.11 -16.20
C MET A 52 8.98 -20.57 -16.25
N ARG A 53 8.82 -19.97 -17.44
CA ARG A 53 8.69 -18.52 -17.60
C ARG A 53 7.39 -17.99 -17.01
N ALA A 54 6.26 -18.65 -17.28
CA ALA A 54 4.96 -18.29 -16.74
C ALA A 54 4.93 -18.42 -15.22
N ALA A 55 5.50 -19.50 -14.66
CA ALA A 55 5.62 -19.70 -13.22
C ALA A 55 6.46 -18.60 -12.56
N HIS A 56 7.57 -18.20 -13.20
CA HIS A 56 8.41 -17.11 -12.69
C HIS A 56 7.67 -15.76 -12.72
N GLN A 57 6.96 -15.46 -13.80
CA GLN A 57 6.16 -14.23 -13.92
C GLN A 57 5.06 -14.17 -12.86
N ALA A 58 4.33 -15.27 -12.65
CA ALA A 58 3.28 -15.33 -11.62
C ALA A 58 3.85 -15.07 -10.21
N ILE A 59 5.04 -15.58 -9.90
CA ILE A 59 5.71 -15.32 -8.62
C ILE A 59 6.08 -13.84 -8.48
N GLU A 60 6.64 -13.23 -9.53
CA GLU A 60 7.01 -11.80 -9.49
C GLU A 60 5.79 -10.87 -9.39
N GLU A 61 4.69 -11.20 -10.06
CA GLU A 61 3.43 -10.46 -9.95
C GLU A 61 2.87 -10.50 -8.51
N VAL A 62 2.85 -11.68 -7.89
CA VAL A 62 2.42 -11.82 -6.49
C VAL A 62 3.32 -11.01 -5.55
N LYS A 63 4.64 -11.04 -5.77
CA LYS A 63 5.58 -10.23 -4.98
C LYS A 63 5.36 -8.74 -5.15
N LEU A 64 5.04 -8.28 -6.36
CA LEU A 64 4.78 -6.87 -6.61
C LEU A 64 3.53 -6.40 -5.87
N ILE A 65 2.43 -7.14 -6.00
CA ILE A 65 1.17 -6.85 -5.30
C ILE A 65 1.39 -6.87 -3.78
N GLN A 66 2.16 -7.82 -3.27
CA GLN A 66 2.46 -7.91 -1.85
C GLN A 66 3.27 -6.70 -1.36
N LYS A 67 4.28 -6.26 -2.12
CA LYS A 67 5.03 -5.04 -1.79
C LYS A 67 4.14 -3.80 -1.76
N GLU A 68 3.30 -3.62 -2.77
CA GLU A 68 2.36 -2.49 -2.81
C GLU A 68 1.42 -2.52 -1.61
N GLN A 69 0.91 -3.70 -1.25
CA GLN A 69 0.07 -3.87 -0.09
C GLN A 69 0.79 -3.55 1.22
N ASP A 70 2.05 -3.98 1.37
CA ASP A 70 2.87 -3.69 2.54
C ASP A 70 3.18 -2.19 2.64
N ASP A 71 3.50 -1.53 1.54
CA ASP A 71 3.72 -0.08 1.48
C ASP A 71 2.45 0.69 1.87
N TRP A 72 1.29 0.27 1.37
CA TRP A 72 -0.01 0.82 1.76
C TRP A 72 -0.30 0.63 3.25
N ASN A 73 -0.03 -0.57 3.78
CA ASN A 73 -0.23 -0.88 5.20
C ASN A 73 0.69 -0.04 6.10
N ASN A 74 1.94 0.15 5.69
CA ASN A 74 2.91 0.99 6.38
C ASN A 74 2.46 2.45 6.41
N TRP A 75 2.03 2.98 5.27
CA TRP A 75 1.50 4.34 5.17
C TRP A 75 0.26 4.52 6.05
N LEU A 76 -0.68 3.58 6.01
CA LEU A 76 -1.89 3.63 6.84
C LEU A 76 -1.56 3.60 8.34
N THR A 77 -0.58 2.80 8.74
CA THR A 77 -0.14 2.71 10.15
C THR A 77 0.48 4.03 10.62
N LEU A 78 1.26 4.68 9.74
CA LEU A 78 1.83 5.99 10.01
C LEU A 78 0.74 7.04 10.20
N VAL A 79 -0.26 7.08 9.31
CA VAL A 79 -1.40 8.02 9.40
C VAL A 79 -2.17 7.82 10.70
N LYS A 80 -2.52 6.57 11.05
CA LYS A 80 -3.23 6.27 12.32
C LYS A 80 -2.46 6.74 13.54
N THR A 81 -1.14 6.57 13.53
CA THR A 81 -0.28 7.01 14.63
C THR A 81 -0.25 8.54 14.73
N GLN A 82 -0.16 9.25 13.60
CA GLN A 82 -0.21 10.71 13.55
C GLN A 82 -1.57 11.24 14.03
N GLU A 83 -2.67 10.65 13.58
CA GLU A 83 -4.02 11.02 14.02
C GLU A 83 -4.18 10.87 15.54
N TYR A 84 -3.73 9.74 16.08
CA TYR A 84 -3.75 9.49 17.52
C TYR A 84 -2.92 10.52 18.31
N GLN A 85 -1.71 10.84 17.83
CA GLN A 85 -0.86 11.86 18.44
C GLN A 85 -1.49 13.26 18.37
N CYS A 86 -2.08 13.64 17.24
CA CYS A 86 -2.79 14.91 17.09
C CYS A 86 -4.01 14.98 18.02
N ALA A 87 -4.78 13.89 18.14
CA ALA A 87 -5.92 13.82 19.05
C ALA A 87 -5.46 13.99 20.52
N GLN A 88 -4.40 13.29 20.92
CA GLN A 88 -3.80 13.47 22.25
C GLN A 88 -3.31 14.91 22.48
N ALA A 89 -2.60 15.50 21.52
CA ALA A 89 -2.08 16.85 21.62
C ALA A 89 -3.22 17.89 21.76
N ARG A 90 -4.34 17.68 21.05
CA ARG A 90 -5.56 18.51 21.18
C ARG A 90 -6.22 18.35 22.54
N ALA A 91 -6.23 17.16 23.12
CA ALA A 91 -6.80 16.89 24.43
C ALA A 91 -5.89 17.32 25.60
N LEU A 92 -4.58 17.40 25.37
CA LEU A 92 -3.56 17.76 26.36
C LEU A 92 -3.81 19.09 27.10
N PRO A 93 -4.11 20.22 26.43
CA PRO A 93 -4.35 21.50 27.12
C PRO A 93 -5.55 21.42 28.07
N MET A 94 -6.64 20.76 27.64
CA MET A 94 -7.82 20.56 28.48
C MET A 94 -7.50 19.66 29.68
N ARG A 95 -6.84 18.53 29.46
CA ARG A 95 -6.42 17.63 30.54
C ARG A 95 -5.50 18.33 31.53
N HIS A 96 -4.52 19.10 31.04
CA HIS A 96 -3.59 19.84 31.89
C HIS A 96 -4.33 20.90 32.73
N TYR A 97 -5.24 21.64 32.12
CA TYR A 97 -6.07 22.61 32.83
C TYR A 97 -6.90 21.94 33.94
N LEU A 98 -7.59 20.84 33.63
CA LEU A 98 -8.37 20.08 34.60
C LEU A 98 -7.48 19.60 35.76
N MET A 99 -6.34 18.97 35.46
CA MET A 99 -5.43 18.45 36.49
C MET A 99 -4.79 19.55 37.34
N LYS A 100 -4.50 20.72 36.77
CA LYS A 100 -3.82 21.82 37.46
C LYS A 100 -4.78 22.64 38.33
N TYR A 101 -6.00 22.89 37.87
CA TYR A 101 -6.91 23.85 38.51
C TYR A 101 -8.14 23.20 39.11
N VAL A 102 -8.76 22.24 38.42
CA VAL A 102 -10.06 21.68 38.83
C VAL A 102 -9.88 20.49 39.78
N MET A 103 -9.00 19.55 39.45
CA MET A 103 -8.84 18.31 40.21
C MET A 103 -8.37 18.52 41.66
N PRO A 104 -7.38 19.37 41.97
CA PRO A 104 -6.90 19.52 43.34
C PRO A 104 -8.00 20.06 44.26
N GLU A 105 -8.77 21.04 43.78
CA GLU A 105 -9.85 21.66 44.55
C GLU A 105 -11.06 20.74 44.69
N LEU A 106 -11.43 20.03 43.61
CA LEU A 106 -12.49 19.03 43.66
C LEU A 106 -12.14 17.89 44.64
N THR A 107 -10.88 17.43 44.65
CA THR A 107 -10.43 16.35 45.54
C THR A 107 -10.53 16.77 47.00
N LYS A 108 -10.11 18.00 47.34
CA LYS A 108 -10.25 18.55 48.70
C LYS A 108 -11.71 18.68 49.10
N ALA A 109 -12.57 19.19 48.21
CA ALA A 109 -13.99 19.34 48.48
C ALA A 109 -14.68 17.97 48.70
N LEU A 110 -14.32 16.96 47.91
CA LEU A 110 -14.82 15.59 48.07
C LEU A 110 -14.35 14.96 49.39
N LEU A 111 -13.09 15.15 49.75
CA LEU A 111 -12.55 14.65 51.02
C LEU A 111 -13.33 15.26 52.20
N ASP A 112 -13.55 16.56 52.17
CA ASP A 112 -14.25 17.24 53.26
C ASP A 112 -15.76 16.96 53.25
N CYS A 113 -16.36 16.70 52.10
CA CYS A 113 -17.74 16.22 52.02
C CYS A 113 -17.87 14.84 52.69
N SER A 114 -16.87 13.97 52.53
CA SER A 114 -16.86 12.63 53.14
C SER A 114 -16.76 12.67 54.67
N THR A 115 -16.08 13.68 55.22
CA THR A 115 -15.91 13.86 56.68
C THR A 115 -17.10 14.57 57.31
N LEU A 116 -17.63 15.61 56.66
CA LEU A 116 -18.72 16.44 57.20
C LEU A 116 -20.11 15.88 56.95
N ARG A 117 -20.29 15.02 55.92
CA ARG A 117 -21.58 14.48 55.46
C ARG A 117 -22.74 15.49 55.55
N PRO A 118 -22.70 16.57 54.76
CA PRO A 118 -23.77 17.56 54.71
C PRO A 118 -25.06 16.94 54.13
N ASP A 119 -26.21 17.56 54.44
CA ASP A 119 -27.53 17.14 53.96
C ASP A 119 -27.62 17.16 52.42
N ASP A 120 -26.94 18.11 51.77
CA ASP A 120 -26.76 18.14 50.31
C ASP A 120 -25.27 18.14 49.94
N PRO A 121 -24.71 16.99 49.51
CA PRO A 121 -23.32 16.88 49.13
C PRO A 121 -22.99 17.62 47.82
N ILE A 122 -23.95 17.78 46.91
CA ILE A 122 -23.71 18.38 45.59
C ILE A 122 -23.57 19.89 45.74
N ASP A 123 -24.49 20.51 46.48
CA ASP A 123 -24.44 21.95 46.76
C ASP A 123 -23.22 22.32 47.60
N PHE A 124 -22.88 21.50 48.60
CA PHE A 124 -21.68 21.69 49.41
C PHE A 124 -20.40 21.68 48.56
N ILE A 125 -20.22 20.70 47.68
CA ILE A 125 -19.03 20.61 46.80
C ILE A 125 -19.01 21.80 45.84
N SER A 126 -20.15 22.17 45.26
CA SER A 126 -20.26 23.26 44.29
C SER A 126 -19.87 24.60 44.91
N ILE A 127 -20.43 24.93 46.07
CA ILE A 127 -20.12 26.17 46.81
C ILE A 127 -18.63 26.22 47.14
N ARG A 128 -18.05 25.11 47.57
CA ARG A 128 -16.65 25.03 47.95
C ARG A 128 -15.68 25.18 46.80
N VAL A 129 -15.95 24.52 45.68
CA VAL A 129 -15.12 24.64 44.47
C VAL A 129 -15.25 26.05 43.89
N LEU A 130 -16.44 26.66 43.89
CA LEU A 130 -16.64 28.04 43.46
C LEU A 130 -15.90 29.05 44.36
N ALA A 131 -15.95 28.87 45.68
CA ALA A 131 -15.22 29.71 46.63
C ALA A 131 -13.70 29.63 46.41
N ALA A 132 -13.16 28.42 46.19
CA ALA A 132 -11.74 28.22 45.89
C ALA A 132 -11.32 28.87 44.57
N LEU A 133 -12.15 28.79 43.52
CA LEU A 133 -11.87 29.42 42.22
C LEU A 133 -11.92 30.96 42.29
N LEU A 134 -12.84 31.52 43.09
CA LEU A 134 -12.90 32.96 43.37
C LEU A 134 -11.63 33.46 44.06
N LEU A 135 -11.14 32.74 45.08
CA LEU A 135 -9.89 33.06 45.77
C LEU A 135 -8.67 32.91 44.85
N CYS A 136 -8.64 31.88 43.99
CA CYS A 136 -7.54 31.65 43.06
C CYS A 136 -7.48 32.71 41.95
N SER A 137 -8.63 33.24 41.49
CA SER A 137 -8.67 34.32 40.49
C SER A 137 -7.97 35.61 40.97
N GLN A 138 -7.95 35.86 42.27
CA GLN A 138 -7.22 36.99 42.87
C GLN A 138 -5.71 36.75 42.90
N SER A 139 -5.25 35.50 43.00
CA SER A 139 -3.82 35.14 42.96
C SER A 139 -3.26 34.93 41.54
N LEU A 140 -4.10 34.72 40.53
CA LEU A 140 -3.68 34.44 39.15
C LEU A 140 -3.28 35.71 38.35
N LEU A 141 -3.57 36.90 38.89
CA LEU A 141 -3.07 38.19 38.39
C LEU A 141 -1.56 38.39 38.62
N ASP A 142 -0.91 37.53 39.43
CA ASP A 142 0.51 37.63 39.81
C ASP A 142 1.45 36.62 39.12
N LEU A 143 1.03 35.91 38.05
CA LEU A 143 1.96 34.98 37.39
C LEU A 143 2.99 35.70 36.47
N PRO A 144 4.31 35.47 36.66
CA PRO A 144 5.34 36.00 35.78
C PRO A 144 5.27 35.33 34.40
N LYS A 145 5.32 36.16 33.36
CA LYS A 145 5.37 35.75 31.94
C LYS A 145 6.58 34.84 31.72
N THR A 146 6.38 33.54 31.60
CA THR A 146 7.46 32.62 31.21
C THR A 146 7.66 32.68 29.70
N HIS A 147 8.83 33.18 29.32
CA HIS A 147 9.30 33.24 27.95
C HIS A 147 9.40 31.85 27.34
N GLY A 148 8.81 31.68 26.15
CA GLY A 148 8.94 30.46 25.36
C GLY A 148 10.37 30.26 24.88
N CYS A 149 10.99 29.15 25.28
CA CYS A 149 12.18 28.62 24.63
C CYS A 149 11.83 27.28 23.98
N ARG A 150 11.71 27.32 22.65
CA ARG A 150 11.82 26.16 21.77
C ARG A 150 13.16 25.47 22.03
N GLN A 151 13.16 24.18 22.30
CA GLN A 151 14.27 23.32 21.92
C GLN A 151 13.70 22.06 21.26
N GLY A 152 13.74 22.07 19.94
CA GLY A 152 13.86 20.84 19.17
C GLY A 152 15.34 20.62 18.90
N VAL A 153 15.88 19.49 19.33
CA VAL A 153 17.09 18.92 18.75
C VAL A 153 16.86 17.42 18.62
N VAL A 154 16.68 17.00 17.38
CA VAL A 154 16.76 15.61 16.94
C VAL A 154 18.23 15.21 16.96
N SER A 155 18.61 14.29 17.83
CA SER A 155 19.92 13.64 17.77
C SER A 155 19.84 12.45 16.80
N ARG A 156 20.48 12.60 15.64
CA ARG A 156 20.97 11.48 14.81
C ARG A 156 22.29 11.02 15.42
N SER A 157 22.44 9.72 15.64
CA SER A 157 23.74 9.06 15.79
C SER A 157 23.79 7.98 14.71
N GLY A 158 24.87 8.01 13.92
CA GLY A 158 25.25 6.92 13.03
C GLY A 158 26.03 5.84 13.76
#